data_AF-A0A0W8D2A3-F1
#
_entry.id   AF-A0A0W8D2A3-F1
#
_cell.length_a   1.000
_cell.length_b   1.000
_cell.length_c   1.000
_cell.angle_alpha   90.00
_cell.angle_beta   90.00
_cell.angle_gamma   90.00
#
_symmetry.space_group_name_H-M   'P 1'
#
loop_
_entity.id
_entity.type
_entity.pdbx_description
1 polymer ?
#
loop_
_entity_poly.entity_id
_entity_poly.type
_entity_poly.pdbx_seq_one_letter_code
_entity_poly.pdbx_strand_id
1 'polypeptide(L)'
;MLNERTSAKDAYKVFKVDEVTDNILESAQWKQWASYIAKLNEKDPGESVAAAMTVAYGAEIFKVLKLNEKTDDIFNSPQLGAWTSYLKKYNEKHPTKQVSEMSVFTKIYGEEDFVMLLASADDNTAVVKKFKDELVKRWLGEPTHPLNIFNNLKLNEAGDDLLANPVLTIWVKYMKAFNKEYPQAETTMIQTFTKSYGDEKLATMIQAATKVEETKDFAKNLQTAQFNQWMVDKKTPKDILGVLKLNSQTFTDNPSVDIWRVYNKAYTKEFPDAGFAFQP
;
A
#
# COMPACT_ATOMS: atom_id res chain seq x y z
N MET A 1 28.97 -7.69 35.64
CA MET A 1 29.93 -6.67 35.15
C MET A 1 30.19 -6.94 33.68
N LEU A 2 30.23 -5.91 32.85
CA LEU A 2 30.63 -6.04 31.45
C LEU A 2 32.14 -6.30 31.38
N ASN A 3 32.57 -7.18 30.48
CA ASN A 3 33.99 -7.44 30.20
C ASN A 3 34.25 -7.34 28.69
N GLU A 4 35.51 -7.39 28.26
CA GLU A 4 35.90 -7.25 26.84
C GLU A 4 35.34 -8.34 25.92
N ARG A 5 34.81 -9.43 26.46
CA ARG A 5 34.17 -10.53 25.71
C ARG A 5 32.65 -10.41 25.64
N THR A 6 32.05 -9.45 26.35
CA THR A 6 30.59 -9.31 26.36
C THR A 6 30.13 -8.81 25.00
N SER A 7 29.21 -9.54 24.39
CA SER A 7 28.73 -9.20 23.05
C SER A 7 27.98 -7.87 23.06
N ALA A 8 27.90 -7.23 21.90
CA ALA A 8 27.13 -6.00 21.74
C ALA A 8 25.66 -6.19 22.15
N LYS A 9 25.08 -7.37 21.89
CA LYS A 9 23.71 -7.74 22.29
C LYS A 9 23.53 -7.79 23.80
N ASP A 10 24.43 -8.48 24.48
CA ASP A 10 24.29 -8.71 25.92
C ASP A 10 24.55 -7.40 26.68
N ALA A 11 25.49 -6.59 26.21
CA ALA A 11 25.71 -5.26 26.74
C ALA A 11 24.46 -4.37 26.60
N TYR A 12 23.69 -4.51 25.52
CA TYR A 12 22.48 -3.72 25.28
C TYR A 12 21.42 -3.94 26.36
N LYS A 13 21.18 -5.21 26.72
CA LYS A 13 20.28 -5.58 27.83
C LYS A 13 20.82 -5.15 29.18
N VAL A 14 22.13 -5.26 29.39
CA VAL A 14 22.76 -4.85 30.67
C VAL A 14 22.64 -3.35 30.91
N PHE A 15 22.78 -2.54 29.86
CA PHE A 15 22.54 -1.09 29.95
C PHE A 15 21.05 -0.72 29.91
N LYS A 16 20.15 -1.71 29.85
CA LYS A 16 18.69 -1.53 29.83
C LYS A 16 18.24 -0.59 28.70
N VAL A 17 18.94 -0.65 27.57
CA VAL A 17 18.63 0.25 26.45
C VAL A 17 17.31 -0.16 25.77
N ASP A 18 16.92 -1.43 25.85
CA ASP A 18 15.65 -2.00 25.39
C ASP A 18 14.43 -1.62 26.25
N GLU A 19 14.67 -1.06 27.45
CA GLU A 19 13.65 -0.52 28.34
C GLU A 19 13.38 0.97 28.07
N VAL A 20 14.16 1.62 27.20
CA VAL A 20 13.98 3.06 26.88
C VAL A 20 12.75 3.23 26.00
N THR A 21 11.79 4.03 26.47
CA THR A 21 10.54 4.33 25.76
C THR A 21 10.60 5.62 24.95
N ASP A 22 11.53 6.53 25.28
CA ASP A 22 11.71 7.81 24.59
C ASP A 22 12.75 7.70 23.45
N ASN A 23 13.31 8.83 22.98
CA ASN A 23 14.33 8.82 21.95
C ASN A 23 15.60 8.06 22.41
N ILE A 24 15.72 6.80 21.98
CA ILE A 24 16.81 5.92 22.37
C ILE A 24 18.18 6.54 22.08
N LEU A 25 18.38 7.20 20.92
CA LEU A 25 19.70 7.75 20.56
C LEU A 25 20.15 8.90 21.44
N GLU A 26 19.21 9.56 22.13
CA GLU A 26 19.50 10.65 23.06
C GLU A 26 19.57 10.17 24.52
N SER A 27 19.08 8.95 24.79
CA SER A 27 19.05 8.37 26.13
C SER A 27 20.43 8.17 26.75
N ALA A 28 20.50 8.22 28.07
CA ALA A 28 21.71 7.96 28.82
C ALA A 28 22.18 6.50 28.64
N GLN A 29 21.23 5.57 28.61
CA GLN A 29 21.43 4.13 28.43
C GLN A 29 22.13 3.86 27.10
N TRP A 30 21.64 4.46 26.01
CA TRP A 30 22.27 4.36 24.69
C TRP A 30 23.68 4.92 24.68
N LYS A 31 23.89 6.12 25.24
CA LYS A 31 25.21 6.76 25.31
C LYS A 31 26.21 5.89 26.08
N GLN A 32 25.77 5.24 27.16
CA GLN A 32 26.59 4.31 27.94
C GLN A 32 26.94 3.04 27.14
N TRP A 33 25.96 2.44 26.47
CA TRP A 33 26.20 1.28 25.61
C TRP A 33 27.13 1.61 24.44
N ALA A 34 26.87 2.71 23.71
CA ALA A 34 27.69 3.14 22.59
C ALA A 34 29.13 3.44 23.03
N SER A 35 29.30 4.05 24.20
CA SER A 35 30.63 4.29 24.79
C SER A 35 31.36 3.00 25.16
N TYR A 36 30.63 1.98 25.63
CA TYR A 36 31.20 0.67 25.90
C TYR A 36 31.67 -0.02 24.62
N ILE A 37 30.85 -0.04 23.58
CA ILE A 37 31.21 -0.64 22.27
C ILE A 37 32.37 0.10 21.61
N ALA A 38 32.37 1.43 21.67
CA ALA A 38 33.46 2.27 21.17
C ALA A 38 34.81 1.92 21.82
N LYS A 39 34.82 1.54 23.10
CA LYS A 39 36.03 1.12 23.83
C LYS A 39 36.54 -0.26 23.45
N LEU A 40 35.70 -1.13 22.89
CA LEU A 40 36.12 -2.47 22.46
C LEU A 40 36.98 -2.46 21.20
N ASN A 41 37.04 -1.34 20.47
CA ASN A 41 37.93 -1.18 19.32
C ASN A 41 38.35 0.30 19.14
N GLU A 42 39.51 0.63 19.71
CA GLU A 42 40.06 1.98 19.76
C GLU A 42 40.51 2.56 18.40
N LYS A 43 40.71 1.72 17.38
CA LYS A 43 41.24 2.15 16.07
C LYS A 43 40.23 2.90 15.22
N ASP A 44 38.95 2.51 15.31
CA ASP A 44 37.84 3.28 14.75
C ASP A 44 36.58 3.05 15.60
N PRO A 45 36.41 3.84 16.68
CA PRO A 45 35.31 3.65 17.63
C PRO A 45 33.94 3.87 16.97
N GLY A 46 33.88 4.76 15.96
CA GLY A 46 32.65 5.10 15.25
C GLY A 46 32.24 4.06 14.21
N GLU A 47 33.21 3.43 13.54
CA GLU A 47 32.98 2.25 12.69
C GLU A 47 32.67 1.03 13.55
N SER A 48 33.21 0.91 14.75
CA SER A 48 32.95 -0.24 15.62
C SER A 48 31.57 -0.24 16.25
N VAL A 49 31.06 0.93 16.64
CA VAL A 49 29.66 1.08 17.04
C VAL A 49 28.72 0.81 15.87
N ALA A 50 29.04 1.30 14.66
CA ALA A 50 28.27 1.04 13.44
C ALA A 50 28.38 -0.43 12.97
N ALA A 51 29.54 -1.06 13.07
CA ALA A 51 29.81 -2.44 12.68
C ALA A 51 29.25 -3.42 13.71
N ALA A 52 29.33 -3.16 15.01
CA ALA A 52 28.60 -3.94 16.01
C ALA A 52 27.09 -3.86 15.78
N MET A 53 26.60 -2.67 15.42
CA MET A 53 25.23 -2.46 14.98
C MET A 53 24.89 -3.15 13.65
N THR A 54 25.84 -3.38 12.75
CA THR A 54 25.60 -3.95 11.40
C THR A 54 25.83 -5.46 11.33
N VAL A 55 26.94 -5.94 11.90
CA VAL A 55 27.35 -7.35 12.04
C VAL A 55 26.39 -8.10 12.97
N ALA A 56 25.86 -7.42 13.98
CA ALA A 56 24.76 -7.98 14.75
C ALA A 56 23.40 -7.63 14.14
N TYR A 57 23.14 -6.37 13.73
CA TYR A 57 21.79 -5.80 13.89
C TYR A 57 21.28 -4.76 12.87
N GLY A 58 21.70 -4.77 11.60
CA GLY A 58 21.10 -3.86 10.60
C GLY A 58 19.56 -3.96 10.52
N ALA A 59 19.02 -5.17 10.72
CA ALA A 59 17.59 -5.45 10.86
C ALA A 59 17.09 -5.51 12.32
N GLU A 60 17.97 -5.50 13.33
CA GLU A 60 17.54 -5.56 14.72
C GLU A 60 17.62 -4.24 15.47
N ILE A 61 18.30 -3.19 15.01
CA ILE A 61 18.06 -1.84 15.59
C ILE A 61 16.59 -1.48 15.41
N PHE A 62 16.03 -1.84 14.27
CA PHE A 62 14.59 -1.73 14.02
C PHE A 62 13.78 -2.53 15.05
N LYS A 63 14.23 -3.74 15.41
CA LYS A 63 13.57 -4.56 16.45
C LYS A 63 13.77 -4.05 17.87
N VAL A 64 14.95 -3.54 18.14
CA VAL A 64 15.39 -2.97 19.42
C VAL A 64 14.60 -1.70 19.73
N LEU A 65 14.38 -0.87 18.71
CA LEU A 65 13.50 0.28 18.77
C LEU A 65 12.01 -0.10 18.79
N LYS A 66 11.71 -1.41 18.83
CA LYS A 66 10.36 -1.99 18.76
C LYS A 66 9.55 -1.53 17.56
N LEU A 67 10.24 -1.05 16.51
CA LEU A 67 9.58 -0.63 15.30
C LEU A 67 8.87 -1.83 14.67
N ASN A 68 9.43 -3.03 14.74
CA ASN A 68 8.85 -4.27 14.19
C ASN A 68 7.47 -4.68 14.78
N GLU A 69 6.98 -4.04 15.84
CA GLU A 69 5.72 -4.40 16.50
C GLU A 69 4.46 -3.90 15.74
N LYS A 70 4.62 -3.25 14.57
CA LYS A 70 3.53 -2.79 13.68
C LYS A 70 2.50 -1.89 14.39
N THR A 71 2.96 -0.84 15.05
CA THR A 71 2.06 0.15 15.66
C THR A 71 1.56 1.16 14.61
N ASP A 72 0.31 1.61 14.75
CA ASP A 72 -0.31 2.57 13.81
C ASP A 72 0.41 3.93 13.75
N ASP A 73 1.16 4.28 14.80
CA ASP A 73 1.87 5.54 14.94
C ASP A 73 3.34 5.49 14.50
N ILE A 74 3.81 4.35 13.97
CA ILE A 74 5.23 4.13 13.65
C ILE A 74 5.85 5.25 12.80
N PHE A 75 5.12 5.75 11.80
CA PHE A 75 5.61 6.78 10.89
C PHE A 75 5.79 8.16 11.55
N ASN A 76 5.18 8.36 12.72
CA ASN A 76 5.31 9.56 13.55
C ASN A 76 6.14 9.29 14.81
N SER A 77 6.61 8.06 15.02
CA SER A 77 7.35 7.69 16.22
C SER A 77 8.73 8.35 16.27
N PRO A 78 9.18 8.85 17.44
CA PRO A 78 10.55 9.35 17.61
C PRO A 78 11.59 8.26 17.35
N GLN A 79 11.24 6.99 17.56
CA GLN A 79 12.07 5.82 17.28
C GLN A 79 12.37 5.68 15.79
N LEU A 80 11.39 5.93 14.90
CA LEU A 80 11.64 5.92 13.47
C LEU A 80 12.60 7.05 13.07
N GLY A 81 12.42 8.26 13.60
CA GLY A 81 13.32 9.38 13.35
C GLY A 81 14.77 9.10 13.79
N ALA A 82 14.92 8.47 14.95
CA ALA A 82 16.20 7.97 15.43
C ALA A 82 16.83 6.95 14.47
N TRP A 83 16.06 5.92 14.08
CA TRP A 83 16.54 4.89 13.14
C TRP A 83 16.94 5.47 11.78
N THR A 84 16.13 6.37 11.21
CA THR A 84 16.43 7.03 9.92
C THR A 84 17.72 7.85 10.02
N SER A 85 17.95 8.55 11.14
CA SER A 85 19.19 9.29 11.39
C SER A 85 20.41 8.38 11.50
N TYR A 86 20.24 7.22 12.14
CA TYR A 86 21.28 6.20 12.20
C TYR A 86 21.60 5.65 10.81
N LEU A 87 20.59 5.25 10.05
CA LEU A 87 20.76 4.67 8.71
C LEU A 87 21.44 5.66 7.76
N LYS A 88 21.11 6.95 7.86
CA LYS A 88 21.80 8.01 7.10
C LYS A 88 23.30 8.02 7.38
N LYS A 89 23.72 8.06 8.65
CA LYS A 89 25.14 8.04 9.04
C LYS A 89 25.84 6.75 8.61
N TYR A 90 25.14 5.62 8.66
CA TYR A 90 25.64 4.34 8.14
C TYR A 90 25.91 4.43 6.64
N ASN A 91 24.94 4.90 5.85
CA ASN A 91 25.07 5.01 4.39
C ASN A 91 26.15 6.00 3.95
N GLU A 92 26.38 7.08 4.71
CA GLU A 92 27.47 8.04 4.49
C GLU A 92 28.86 7.39 4.68
N LYS A 93 29.00 6.51 5.67
CA LYS A 93 30.25 5.76 5.94
C LYS A 93 30.46 4.57 5.02
N HIS A 94 29.38 4.02 4.45
CA HIS A 94 29.41 2.83 3.61
C HIS A 94 28.81 3.09 2.22
N PRO A 95 29.43 3.95 1.40
CA PRO A 95 28.86 4.40 0.12
C PRO A 95 28.64 3.27 -0.89
N THR A 96 29.38 2.16 -0.80
CA THR A 96 29.23 0.98 -1.67
C THR A 96 28.27 -0.08 -1.13
N LYS A 97 27.74 0.11 0.08
CA LYS A 97 26.85 -0.85 0.77
C LYS A 97 25.63 -0.14 1.37
N GLN A 98 25.13 0.89 0.67
CA GLN A 98 23.98 1.65 1.15
C GLN A 98 22.74 0.76 1.30
N VAL A 99 22.02 0.99 2.38
CA VAL A 99 20.77 0.28 2.71
C VAL A 99 19.64 1.30 2.68
N SER A 100 18.57 1.01 1.94
CA SER A 100 17.40 1.88 1.86
C SER A 100 16.44 1.61 3.01
N GLU A 101 15.74 2.65 3.49
CA GLU A 101 14.72 2.50 4.51
C GLU A 101 13.66 1.46 4.06
N MET A 102 13.17 1.64 2.82
CA MET A 102 12.23 0.75 2.14
C MET A 102 12.64 -0.73 2.21
N SER A 103 13.91 -1.05 1.92
CA SER A 103 14.39 -2.45 1.92
C SER A 103 14.34 -3.10 3.30
N VAL A 104 14.50 -2.30 4.37
CA VAL A 104 14.42 -2.81 5.73
C VAL A 104 12.98 -3.04 6.13
N PHE A 105 12.09 -2.08 5.84
CA PHE A 105 10.65 -2.21 6.08
C PHE A 105 10.06 -3.44 5.38
N THR A 106 10.29 -3.61 4.08
CA THR A 106 9.76 -4.76 3.33
C THR A 106 10.37 -6.08 3.79
N LYS A 107 11.64 -6.10 4.18
CA LYS A 107 12.29 -7.30 4.72
C LYS A 107 11.75 -7.71 6.09
N ILE A 108 11.43 -6.74 6.95
CA ILE A 108 10.99 -7.00 8.34
C ILE A 108 9.50 -7.34 8.39
N TYR A 109 8.67 -6.55 7.72
CA TYR A 109 7.22 -6.77 7.74
C TYR A 109 6.73 -7.75 6.70
N GLY A 110 7.47 -7.90 5.60
CA GLY A 110 6.89 -8.37 4.35
C GLY A 110 6.27 -7.20 3.58
N GLU A 111 6.22 -7.34 2.25
CA GLU A 111 5.73 -6.27 1.38
C GLU A 111 4.24 -6.00 1.60
N GLU A 112 3.41 -7.04 1.66
CA GLU A 112 1.96 -6.92 1.88
C GLU A 112 1.62 -6.15 3.16
N ASP A 113 2.20 -6.56 4.29
CA ASP A 113 1.98 -5.93 5.59
C ASP A 113 2.51 -4.49 5.63
N PHE A 114 3.66 -4.23 4.99
CA PHE A 114 4.18 -2.87 4.92
C PHE A 114 3.29 -1.95 4.08
N VAL A 115 2.75 -2.45 2.97
CA VAL A 115 1.80 -1.70 2.13
C VAL A 115 0.51 -1.42 2.90
N MET A 116 -0.03 -2.40 3.63
CA MET A 116 -1.21 -2.22 4.48
C MET A 116 -0.97 -1.17 5.57
N LEU A 117 0.19 -1.23 6.24
CA LEU A 117 0.60 -0.27 7.26
C LEU A 117 0.70 1.15 6.69
N LEU A 118 1.32 1.31 5.51
CA LEU A 118 1.37 2.60 4.81
C LEU A 118 -0.01 3.09 4.37
N ALA A 119 -0.87 2.18 3.94
CA ALA A 119 -2.19 2.51 3.42
C ALA A 119 -3.12 3.01 4.53
N SER A 120 -2.97 2.46 5.73
CA SER A 120 -3.78 2.79 6.92
C SER A 120 -3.26 4.00 7.68
N ALA A 121 -2.03 4.45 7.41
CA ALA A 121 -1.42 5.59 8.08
C ALA A 121 -2.02 6.94 7.62
N ASP A 122 -1.92 7.96 8.48
CA ASP A 122 -2.37 9.32 8.17
C ASP A 122 -1.59 9.90 6.98
N ASP A 123 -2.29 10.03 5.87
CA ASP A 123 -1.79 10.54 4.60
C ASP A 123 -1.41 12.02 4.63
N ASN A 124 -1.70 12.75 5.71
CA ASN A 124 -1.30 14.16 5.84
C ASN A 124 0.18 14.33 6.20
N THR A 125 0.84 13.29 6.68
CA THR A 125 2.24 13.39 7.13
C THR A 125 3.22 13.35 5.95
N ALA A 126 4.28 14.17 6.01
CA ALA A 126 5.32 14.18 4.98
C ALA A 126 6.07 12.83 4.90
N VAL A 127 6.17 12.12 6.02
CA VAL A 127 6.83 10.81 6.11
C VAL A 127 6.05 9.75 5.34
N VAL A 128 4.74 9.61 5.56
CA VAL A 128 3.90 8.64 4.84
C VAL A 128 3.89 8.93 3.34
N LYS A 129 3.76 10.22 2.96
CA LYS A 129 3.84 10.63 1.54
C LYS A 129 5.17 10.22 0.89
N LYS A 130 6.30 10.47 1.56
CA LYS A 130 7.65 10.05 1.11
C LYS A 130 7.70 8.55 0.89
N PHE A 131 7.26 7.73 1.85
CA PHE A 131 7.29 6.28 1.71
C PHE A 131 6.38 5.77 0.59
N LYS A 132 5.17 6.33 0.42
CA LYS A 132 4.29 5.99 -0.70
C LYS A 132 4.92 6.35 -2.05
N ASP A 133 5.61 7.50 -2.15
CA ASP A 133 6.33 7.90 -3.37
C ASP A 133 7.52 6.99 -3.67
N GLU A 134 8.31 6.64 -2.65
CA GLU A 134 9.44 5.70 -2.79
C GLU A 134 8.98 4.30 -3.19
N LEU A 135 7.87 3.83 -2.64
CA LEU A 135 7.29 2.53 -2.98
C LEU A 135 6.87 2.51 -4.46
N VAL A 136 6.14 3.54 -4.91
CA VAL A 136 5.73 3.68 -6.32
C VAL A 136 6.96 3.76 -7.23
N LYS A 137 7.98 4.54 -6.88
CA LYS A 137 9.24 4.61 -7.64
C LYS A 137 9.93 3.25 -7.73
N ARG A 138 9.96 2.49 -6.64
CA ARG A 138 10.54 1.14 -6.62
C ARG A 138 9.80 0.21 -7.59
N TRP A 139 8.47 0.19 -7.55
CA TRP A 139 7.66 -0.61 -8.47
C TRP A 139 7.75 -0.15 -9.94
N LEU A 140 8.17 1.09 -10.20
CA LEU A 140 8.46 1.57 -11.56
C LEU A 140 9.89 1.24 -12.03
N GLY A 141 10.82 0.93 -11.13
CA GLY A 141 12.18 0.54 -11.48
C GLY A 141 12.23 -0.79 -12.24
N GLU A 142 11.36 -1.73 -11.87
CA GLU A 142 11.08 -2.97 -12.60
C GLU A 142 9.58 -2.99 -12.94
N PRO A 143 9.17 -2.27 -13.99
CA PRO A 143 7.79 -1.89 -14.21
C PRO A 143 6.90 -3.12 -14.44
N THR A 144 6.01 -3.36 -13.48
CA THR A 144 5.04 -4.45 -13.49
C THR A 144 3.66 -3.88 -13.82
N HIS A 145 2.99 -4.40 -14.85
CA HIS A 145 1.69 -3.86 -15.26
C HIS A 145 0.70 -3.73 -14.07
N PRO A 146 -0.11 -2.65 -13.95
CA PRO A 146 -0.92 -2.39 -12.77
C PRO A 146 -1.85 -3.54 -12.36
N LEU A 147 -2.39 -4.31 -13.32
CA LEU A 147 -3.15 -5.54 -13.03
C LEU A 147 -2.36 -6.56 -12.20
N ASN A 148 -1.06 -6.72 -12.46
CA ASN A 148 -0.23 -7.66 -11.72
C ASN A 148 0.06 -7.14 -10.31
N ILE A 149 0.31 -5.84 -10.14
CA ILE A 149 0.43 -5.23 -8.81
C ILE A 149 -0.90 -5.35 -8.04
N PHE A 150 -2.04 -5.18 -8.71
CA PHE A 150 -3.37 -5.38 -8.11
C PHE A 150 -3.50 -6.79 -7.51
N ASN A 151 -3.09 -7.81 -8.26
CA ASN A 151 -3.10 -9.20 -7.82
C ASN A 151 -2.07 -9.49 -6.72
N ASN A 152 -0.86 -8.94 -6.83
CA ASN A 152 0.18 -9.09 -5.81
C ASN A 152 -0.23 -8.50 -4.45
N LEU A 153 -1.06 -7.45 -4.49
CA LEU A 153 -1.66 -6.82 -3.30
C LEU A 153 -2.96 -7.51 -2.85
N LYS A 154 -3.32 -8.65 -3.48
CA LYS A 154 -4.55 -9.43 -3.23
C LYS A 154 -5.84 -8.63 -3.34
N LEU A 155 -5.83 -7.51 -4.09
CA LEU A 155 -7.01 -6.70 -4.31
C LEU A 155 -8.03 -7.39 -5.24
N ASN A 156 -7.63 -8.42 -5.97
CA ASN A 156 -8.51 -9.31 -6.75
C ASN A 156 -9.32 -10.27 -5.87
N GLU A 157 -8.91 -10.46 -4.61
CA GLU A 157 -9.54 -11.35 -3.63
C GLU A 157 -10.36 -10.58 -2.59
N ALA A 158 -10.26 -9.24 -2.57
CA ALA A 158 -10.94 -8.39 -1.60
C ALA A 158 -12.48 -8.44 -1.67
N GLY A 159 -13.06 -8.83 -2.81
CA GLY A 159 -14.51 -8.93 -2.94
C GLY A 159 -15.20 -7.61 -2.66
N ASP A 160 -16.32 -7.65 -1.93
CA ASP A 160 -17.14 -6.48 -1.62
C ASP A 160 -16.37 -5.41 -0.81
N ASP A 161 -15.29 -5.78 -0.12
CA ASP A 161 -14.45 -4.88 0.67
C ASP A 161 -13.46 -4.08 -0.18
N LEU A 162 -13.36 -4.35 -1.49
CA LEU A 162 -12.39 -3.72 -2.39
C LEU A 162 -12.39 -2.19 -2.29
N LEU A 163 -13.57 -1.56 -2.32
CA LEU A 163 -13.67 -0.10 -2.36
C LEU A 163 -13.38 0.57 -1.01
N ALA A 164 -13.50 -0.18 0.09
CA ALA A 164 -13.10 0.25 1.43
C ALA A 164 -11.65 -0.10 1.76
N ASN A 165 -11.00 -0.96 0.95
CA ASN A 165 -9.65 -1.42 1.22
C ASN A 165 -8.64 -0.26 1.05
N PRO A 166 -7.91 0.13 2.13
CA PRO A 166 -7.01 1.28 2.08
C PRO A 166 -5.87 1.09 1.07
N VAL A 167 -5.44 -0.15 0.82
CA VAL A 167 -4.36 -0.50 -0.13
C VAL A 167 -4.73 -0.08 -1.56
N LEU A 168 -6.03 0.00 -1.87
CA LEU A 168 -6.50 0.45 -3.19
C LEU A 168 -5.95 1.84 -3.55
N THR A 169 -5.81 2.74 -2.57
CA THR A 169 -5.29 4.10 -2.80
C THR A 169 -3.85 4.11 -3.31
N ILE A 170 -3.01 3.24 -2.75
CA ILE A 170 -1.60 3.07 -3.17
C ILE A 170 -1.54 2.45 -4.56
N TRP A 171 -2.38 1.44 -4.83
CA TRP A 171 -2.48 0.86 -6.17
C TRP A 171 -2.92 1.88 -7.22
N VAL A 172 -3.91 2.72 -6.94
CA VAL A 172 -4.36 3.79 -7.85
C VAL A 172 -3.22 4.79 -8.11
N LYS A 173 -2.43 5.13 -7.08
CA LYS A 173 -1.26 6.00 -7.23
C LYS A 173 -0.22 5.37 -8.17
N TYR A 174 0.06 4.07 -8.01
CA TYR A 174 0.93 3.33 -8.90
C TYR A 174 0.40 3.29 -10.33
N MET A 175 -0.86 2.93 -10.54
CA MET A 175 -1.51 2.88 -11.86
C MET A 175 -1.40 4.21 -12.59
N LYS A 176 -1.67 5.34 -11.91
CA LYS A 176 -1.53 6.68 -12.50
C LYS A 176 -0.09 6.99 -12.93
N ALA A 177 0.88 6.63 -12.10
CA ALA A 177 2.29 6.83 -12.42
C ALA A 177 2.73 5.92 -13.58
N PHE A 178 2.32 4.65 -13.57
CA PHE A 178 2.57 3.70 -14.64
C PHE A 178 1.98 4.18 -15.98
N ASN A 179 0.70 4.58 -16.02
CA ASN A 179 0.08 5.05 -17.27
C ASN A 179 0.76 6.31 -17.82
N LYS A 180 1.28 7.17 -16.96
CA LYS A 180 2.03 8.36 -17.38
C LYS A 180 3.36 7.99 -18.06
N GLU A 181 4.08 7.02 -17.51
CA GLU A 181 5.37 6.56 -18.06
C GLU A 181 5.19 5.62 -19.25
N TYR A 182 4.09 4.85 -19.29
CA TYR A 182 3.81 3.80 -20.27
C TYR A 182 2.41 3.93 -20.89
N PRO A 183 2.12 5.03 -21.63
CA PRO A 183 0.77 5.29 -22.16
C PRO A 183 0.27 4.21 -23.14
N GLN A 184 1.18 3.48 -23.80
CA GLN A 184 0.81 2.39 -24.72
C GLN A 184 0.33 1.12 -24.01
N ALA A 185 0.58 1.02 -22.70
CA ALA A 185 0.16 -0.11 -21.86
C ALA A 185 -0.78 0.35 -20.74
N GLU A 186 -1.41 1.52 -20.91
CA GLU A 186 -2.25 2.10 -19.87
C GLU A 186 -3.45 1.21 -19.54
N THR A 187 -3.92 1.33 -18.29
CA THR A 187 -5.17 0.69 -17.88
C THR A 187 -5.99 1.60 -16.98
N THR A 188 -7.29 1.34 -16.87
CA THR A 188 -8.18 2.04 -15.95
C THR A 188 -8.55 1.17 -14.75
N MET A 189 -9.13 1.80 -13.71
CA MET A 189 -9.69 1.06 -12.58
C MET A 189 -10.74 0.05 -13.05
N ILE A 190 -11.67 0.47 -13.91
CA ILE A 190 -12.73 -0.39 -14.44
C ILE A 190 -12.15 -1.55 -15.23
N GLN A 191 -11.18 -1.31 -16.13
CA GLN A 191 -10.56 -2.41 -16.89
C GLN A 191 -9.86 -3.42 -15.97
N THR A 192 -9.14 -2.96 -14.95
CA THR A 192 -8.46 -3.85 -13.99
C THR A 192 -9.47 -4.62 -13.16
N PHE A 193 -10.49 -3.95 -12.63
CA PHE A 193 -11.51 -4.59 -11.79
C PHE A 193 -12.35 -5.57 -12.61
N THR A 194 -12.74 -5.24 -13.84
CA THR A 194 -13.50 -6.14 -14.72
C THR A 194 -12.69 -7.38 -15.06
N LYS A 195 -11.38 -7.24 -15.33
CA LYS A 195 -10.49 -8.41 -15.55
C LYS A 195 -10.38 -9.32 -14.33
N SER A 196 -10.48 -8.75 -13.13
CA SER A 196 -10.30 -9.49 -11.87
C SER A 196 -11.60 -10.13 -11.35
N TYR A 197 -12.72 -9.42 -11.47
CA TYR A 197 -14.00 -9.79 -10.89
C TYR A 197 -15.04 -10.27 -11.91
N GLY A 198 -14.86 -9.92 -13.18
CA GLY A 198 -15.89 -10.07 -14.22
C GLY A 198 -16.93 -8.94 -14.18
N ASP A 199 -17.62 -8.72 -15.30
CA ASP A 199 -18.58 -7.62 -15.47
C ASP A 199 -19.74 -7.69 -14.45
N GLU A 200 -20.38 -8.86 -14.32
CA GLU A 200 -21.57 -9.05 -13.46
C GLU A 200 -21.25 -8.74 -11.99
N LYS A 201 -20.25 -9.44 -11.44
CA LYS A 201 -19.86 -9.32 -10.03
C LYS A 201 -19.40 -7.91 -9.72
N LEU A 202 -18.59 -7.30 -10.60
CA LEU A 202 -18.14 -5.92 -10.40
C LEU A 202 -19.32 -4.94 -10.39
N ALA A 203 -20.27 -5.08 -11.31
CA ALA A 203 -21.45 -4.22 -11.34
C ALA A 203 -22.26 -4.32 -10.04
N THR A 204 -22.45 -5.53 -9.52
CA THR A 204 -23.15 -5.73 -8.23
C THR A 204 -22.39 -5.17 -7.04
N MET A 205 -21.06 -5.32 -7.00
CA MET A 205 -20.20 -4.75 -5.96
C MET A 205 -20.28 -3.22 -5.94
N ILE A 206 -20.14 -2.59 -7.12
CA ILE A 206 -20.24 -1.14 -7.26
C ILE A 206 -21.63 -0.66 -6.82
N GLN A 207 -22.70 -1.32 -7.28
CA GLN A 207 -24.07 -0.97 -6.91
C GLN A 207 -24.30 -1.07 -5.40
N ALA A 208 -23.81 -2.12 -4.73
CA ALA A 208 -23.90 -2.24 -3.29
C ALA A 208 -23.17 -1.10 -2.58
N ALA A 209 -21.96 -0.77 -3.02
CA ALA A 209 -21.16 0.31 -2.44
C ALA A 209 -21.78 1.71 -2.63
N THR A 210 -22.68 1.91 -3.60
CA THR A 210 -23.45 3.17 -3.70
C THR A 210 -24.44 3.39 -2.55
N LYS A 211 -24.73 2.34 -1.77
CA LYS A 211 -25.66 2.37 -0.63
C LYS A 211 -24.94 2.56 0.71
N VAL A 212 -23.62 2.45 0.74
CA VAL A 212 -22.80 2.65 1.95
C VAL A 212 -22.25 4.06 1.93
N GLU A 213 -22.56 4.86 2.96
CA GLU A 213 -22.27 6.30 2.96
C GLU A 213 -20.78 6.62 2.75
N GLU A 214 -19.88 5.84 3.36
CA GLU A 214 -18.42 6.01 3.25
C GLU A 214 -17.89 5.80 1.82
N THR A 215 -18.49 4.88 1.05
CA THR A 215 -18.02 4.54 -0.31
C THR A 215 -18.89 5.12 -1.42
N LYS A 216 -20.02 5.74 -1.07
CA LYS A 216 -21.10 6.13 -1.99
C LYS A 216 -20.64 6.98 -3.16
N ASP A 217 -19.91 8.06 -2.89
CA ASP A 217 -19.49 8.99 -3.94
C ASP A 217 -18.43 8.37 -4.85
N PHE A 218 -17.51 7.61 -4.27
CA PHE A 218 -16.52 6.87 -5.04
C PHE A 218 -17.17 5.80 -5.92
N ALA A 219 -18.13 5.04 -5.37
CA ALA A 219 -18.88 4.01 -6.08
C ALA A 219 -19.73 4.60 -7.22
N LYS A 220 -20.38 5.76 -7.04
CA LYS A 220 -21.11 6.44 -8.12
C LYS A 220 -20.20 6.87 -9.28
N ASN A 221 -19.01 7.37 -8.95
CA ASN A 221 -18.01 7.72 -9.97
C ASN A 221 -17.53 6.47 -10.72
N LEU A 222 -17.30 5.36 -10.02
CA LEU A 222 -16.97 4.08 -10.64
C LEU A 222 -18.13 3.52 -11.48
N GLN A 223 -19.38 3.63 -11.04
CA GLN A 223 -20.54 3.20 -11.82
C GLN A 223 -20.65 3.99 -13.13
N THR A 224 -20.45 5.31 -13.07
CA THR A 224 -20.40 6.15 -14.28
C THR A 224 -19.28 5.71 -15.22
N ALA A 225 -18.09 5.43 -14.68
CA ALA A 225 -16.97 4.92 -15.48
C ALA A 225 -17.25 3.53 -16.07
N GLN A 226 -17.93 2.65 -15.33
CA GLN A 226 -18.36 1.33 -15.81
C GLN A 226 -19.32 1.46 -16.99
N PHE A 227 -20.31 2.35 -16.90
CA PHE A 227 -21.26 2.58 -17.99
C PHE A 227 -20.58 3.18 -19.22
N ASN A 228 -19.68 4.14 -19.03
CA ASN A 228 -18.89 4.68 -20.13
C ASN A 228 -18.06 3.59 -20.81
N GLN A 229 -17.44 2.69 -20.04
CA GLN A 229 -16.70 1.56 -20.62
C GLN A 229 -17.61 0.63 -21.41
N TRP A 230 -18.80 0.28 -20.90
CA TRP A 230 -19.76 -0.53 -21.64
C TRP A 230 -20.22 0.14 -22.95
N MET A 231 -20.40 1.46 -22.96
CA MET A 231 -20.73 2.21 -24.17
C MET A 231 -19.57 2.25 -25.17
N VAL A 232 -18.33 2.41 -24.71
CA VAL A 232 -17.12 2.28 -25.55
C VAL A 232 -17.02 0.88 -26.16
N ASP A 233 -17.36 -0.14 -25.39
CA ASP A 233 -17.43 -1.53 -25.83
C ASP A 233 -18.68 -1.83 -26.69
N LYS A 234 -19.50 -0.81 -26.99
CA LYS A 234 -20.72 -0.87 -27.81
C LYS A 234 -21.81 -1.79 -27.25
N LYS A 235 -21.82 -2.03 -25.93
CA LYS A 235 -22.87 -2.84 -25.29
C LYS A 235 -24.17 -2.03 -25.24
N THR A 236 -25.21 -2.54 -25.87
CA THR A 236 -26.55 -1.95 -25.80
C THR A 236 -27.23 -2.31 -24.46
N PRO A 237 -28.33 -1.65 -24.08
CA PRO A 237 -29.14 -2.08 -22.94
C PRO A 237 -29.55 -3.55 -23.02
N LYS A 238 -29.81 -4.07 -24.24
CA LYS A 238 -30.10 -5.49 -24.45
C LYS A 238 -28.91 -6.39 -24.10
N ASP A 239 -27.69 -6.00 -24.47
CA ASP A 239 -26.48 -6.78 -24.15
C ASP A 239 -26.22 -6.80 -22.64
N ILE A 240 -26.51 -5.70 -21.95
CA ILE A 240 -26.35 -5.60 -20.48
C ILE A 240 -27.31 -6.55 -19.74
N LEU A 241 -28.48 -6.90 -20.29
CA LEU A 241 -29.30 -7.97 -19.70
C LEU A 241 -28.52 -9.29 -19.64
N GLY A 242 -27.79 -9.64 -20.70
CA GLY A 242 -26.94 -10.83 -20.74
C GLY A 242 -25.77 -10.75 -19.77
N VAL A 243 -25.11 -9.59 -19.69
CA VAL A 243 -24.02 -9.33 -18.73
C VAL A 243 -24.48 -9.53 -17.30
N LEU A 244 -25.66 -9.03 -16.95
CA LEU A 244 -26.24 -9.11 -15.61
C LEU A 244 -27.04 -10.40 -15.37
N LYS A 245 -27.01 -11.34 -16.32
CA LYS A 245 -27.77 -12.60 -16.31
C LYS A 245 -29.27 -12.42 -16.01
N LEU A 246 -29.84 -11.33 -16.49
CA LEU A 246 -31.26 -11.00 -16.34
C LEU A 246 -32.09 -11.64 -17.45
N ASN A 247 -33.19 -12.29 -17.06
CA ASN A 247 -34.23 -12.79 -17.96
C ASN A 247 -35.63 -12.40 -17.44
N SER A 248 -36.68 -12.76 -18.20
CA SER A 248 -38.06 -12.40 -17.86
C SER A 248 -38.52 -12.89 -16.48
N GLN A 249 -37.95 -13.98 -15.97
CA GLN A 249 -38.31 -14.54 -14.66
C GLN A 249 -37.58 -13.85 -13.51
N THR A 250 -36.40 -13.29 -13.76
CA THR A 250 -35.57 -12.64 -12.72
C THR A 250 -35.73 -11.12 -12.69
N PHE A 251 -36.44 -10.52 -13.65
CA PHE A 251 -36.50 -9.07 -13.84
C PHE A 251 -37.29 -8.33 -12.75
N THR A 252 -38.13 -9.01 -11.98
CA THR A 252 -38.91 -8.39 -10.89
C THR A 252 -38.15 -8.35 -9.57
N ASP A 253 -37.33 -9.37 -9.29
CA ASP A 253 -36.79 -9.62 -7.94
C ASP A 253 -35.26 -9.51 -7.86
N ASN A 254 -34.55 -9.46 -8.99
CA ASN A 254 -33.08 -9.40 -8.99
C ASN A 254 -32.58 -7.94 -8.77
N PRO A 255 -31.73 -7.68 -7.76
CA PRO A 255 -31.21 -6.34 -7.49
C PRO A 255 -30.38 -5.73 -8.63
N SER A 256 -29.87 -6.55 -9.56
CA SER A 256 -29.17 -6.08 -10.76
C SER A 256 -30.08 -5.37 -11.76
N VAL A 257 -31.40 -5.48 -11.62
CA VAL A 257 -32.37 -4.77 -12.46
C VAL A 257 -32.22 -3.25 -12.33
N ASP A 258 -31.89 -2.75 -11.14
CA ASP A 258 -31.65 -1.32 -10.94
C ASP A 258 -30.42 -0.85 -11.71
N ILE A 259 -29.37 -1.66 -11.75
CA ILE A 259 -28.16 -1.37 -12.55
C ILE A 259 -28.54 -1.23 -14.03
N TRP A 260 -29.32 -2.18 -14.55
CA TRP A 260 -29.80 -2.13 -15.93
C TRP A 260 -30.65 -0.88 -16.21
N ARG A 261 -31.58 -0.53 -15.32
CA ARG A 261 -32.45 0.66 -15.49
C ARG A 261 -31.63 1.94 -15.56
N VAL A 262 -30.63 2.08 -14.68
CA VAL A 262 -29.76 3.27 -14.66
C VAL A 262 -28.88 3.29 -15.92
N TYR A 263 -28.32 2.15 -16.33
CA TYR A 263 -27.56 2.06 -17.58
C TYR A 263 -28.39 2.43 -18.79
N ASN A 264 -29.61 1.87 -18.91
CA ASN A 264 -30.51 2.15 -20.03
C ASN A 264 -30.82 3.66 -20.12
N LYS A 265 -31.09 4.30 -18.97
CA LYS A 265 -31.30 5.75 -18.92
C LYS A 265 -30.06 6.54 -19.36
N ALA A 266 -28.86 6.14 -18.94
CA ALA A 266 -27.62 6.77 -19.36
C ALA A 266 -27.37 6.58 -20.86
N TYR A 267 -27.60 5.37 -21.38
CA TYR A 267 -27.45 5.03 -22.79
C TYR A 267 -28.40 5.82 -23.68
N THR A 268 -29.70 5.90 -23.35
CA THR A 268 -30.67 6.69 -24.13
C THR A 268 -30.34 8.19 -24.13
N LYS A 269 -29.76 8.70 -23.05
CA LYS A 269 -29.31 10.09 -22.99
C LYS A 269 -28.14 10.35 -23.93
N GLU A 270 -27.19 9.42 -24.02
CA GLU A 270 -26.00 9.54 -24.86
C GLU A 270 -26.32 9.25 -26.35
N PHE A 271 -27.26 8.33 -26.61
CA PHE A 271 -27.66 7.89 -27.95
C PHE A 271 -29.18 8.06 -28.17
N PRO A 272 -29.69 9.30 -28.27
CA PRO A 272 -31.12 9.58 -28.41
C PRO A 272 -31.74 8.98 -29.67
N ASP A 273 -30.96 8.82 -30.73
CA ASP A 273 -31.42 8.33 -32.04
C ASP A 273 -31.34 6.80 -32.18
N ALA A 274 -30.83 6.08 -31.18
CA ALA A 274 -30.68 4.62 -31.22
C ALA A 274 -32.02 3.85 -31.20
N GLY A 275 -33.16 4.55 -31.17
CA GLY A 275 -34.49 3.99 -30.97
C GLY A 275 -34.68 3.49 -29.54
N PHE A 276 -35.93 3.28 -29.11
CA PHE A 276 -36.21 2.64 -27.83
C PHE A 276 -35.59 1.23 -27.82
N ALA A 277 -34.40 1.10 -27.23
CA ALA A 277 -33.74 -0.17 -26.98
C ALA A 277 -34.56 -0.94 -25.93
N PHE A 278 -35.60 -1.65 -26.40
CA PHE A 278 -36.43 -2.63 -25.71
C PHE A 278 -36.86 -2.26 -24.27
N GLN A 279 -38.14 -1.91 -24.10
CA GLN A 279 -38.80 -1.97 -22.80
C GLN A 279 -39.27 -3.41 -22.57
N PRO A 280 -38.70 -4.16 -21.60
CA PRO A 280 -39.16 -5.49 -21.26
C PRO A 280 -40.56 -5.49 -20.64
#